data_AF-A0A257WA23-F1
#
_entry.id   AF-A0A257WA23-F1
#
_cell.length_a   1.000
_cell.length_b   1.000
_cell.length_c   1.000
_cell.angle_alpha   90.00
_cell.angle_beta   90.00
_cell.angle_gamma   90.00
#
_symmetry.space_group_name_H-M   'P 1'
#
loop_
_entity.id
_entity.type
_entity.pdbx_description
1 polymer ?
#
loop_
_entity_poly.entity_id
_entity_poly.type
_entity_poly.pdbx_seq_one_letter_code
_entity_poly.pdbx_strand_id
1 'polypeptide(L)'
;MKVGIRKLFLLPIFMLGVSSVFSQQIGAIGDFTQAEWDMKVCSFDPEAAAVYLNYEAVTDYDEEYRMITTYHVRLKILKDKAISAGDVIIPFYHKDDFEIITGIEGVSISPDGSGNPQLNLIDKKSIYTQKENELYSTIRLAFPAVKAGTIIDYKFVSTKKHYGGLENWVFQQEYPVARSKYYLVILTNIEFSYSVMKQPQYKADVKTFPEKGAISFEMKNLPGFLDEAYMDARKDYLHRVNFQLSRDRNGKKYMQDWDHLAQEFWADRDFGKQLEEKIPDTRSFILELNKESSPVSKMVSIYHHL
;
A
#
# COMPACT_ATOMS: atom_id res chain seq x y z
N MET A 1 17.84 77.16 -31.01
CA MET A 1 16.73 76.18 -30.96
C MET A 1 17.05 74.97 -31.85
N LYS A 2 17.55 73.88 -31.26
CA LYS A 2 17.51 72.51 -31.80
C LYS A 2 17.55 71.58 -30.59
N VAL A 3 16.40 71.00 -30.25
CA VAL A 3 16.23 70.06 -29.14
C VAL A 3 16.60 68.67 -29.65
N GLY A 4 17.63 68.06 -29.08
CA GLY A 4 18.00 66.67 -29.35
C GLY A 4 17.24 65.72 -28.43
N ILE A 5 16.28 64.98 -28.97
CA ILE A 5 15.53 63.94 -28.26
C ILE A 5 16.39 62.66 -28.23
N ARG A 6 16.94 62.30 -27.07
CA ARG A 6 17.51 60.96 -26.84
C ARG A 6 16.36 59.99 -26.54
N LYS A 7 16.10 59.06 -27.45
CA LYS A 7 15.16 57.94 -27.23
C LYS A 7 15.77 56.97 -26.22
N LEU A 8 15.19 56.90 -25.03
CA LEU A 8 15.51 55.90 -24.00
C LEU A 8 14.68 54.64 -24.31
N PHE A 9 15.32 53.57 -24.77
CA PHE A 9 14.67 52.26 -24.94
C PHE A 9 14.59 51.57 -23.57
N LEU A 10 13.37 51.49 -23.02
CA LEU A 10 13.07 50.67 -21.84
C LEU A 10 12.91 49.21 -22.29
N LEU A 11 13.88 48.37 -21.92
CA LEU A 11 13.81 46.92 -22.09
C LEU A 11 12.83 46.35 -21.04
N PRO A 12 11.79 45.59 -21.42
CA PRO A 12 10.91 44.97 -20.45
C PRO A 12 11.65 43.84 -19.73
N ILE A 13 11.84 43.99 -18.41
CA ILE A 13 12.27 42.90 -17.54
C ILE A 13 11.14 41.87 -17.49
N PHE A 14 11.34 40.77 -18.21
CA PHE A 14 10.49 39.59 -18.14
C PHE A 14 10.73 38.92 -16.79
N MET A 15 9.82 39.14 -15.83
CA MET A 15 9.78 38.39 -14.57
C MET A 15 9.47 36.92 -14.92
N LEU A 16 10.52 36.11 -14.98
CA LEU A 16 10.42 34.65 -14.93
C LEU A 16 9.80 34.30 -13.57
N GLY A 17 8.48 34.12 -13.55
CA GLY A 17 7.79 33.49 -12.44
C GLY A 17 8.35 32.09 -12.28
N VAL A 18 9.10 31.87 -11.20
CA VAL A 18 9.56 30.54 -10.81
C VAL A 18 8.31 29.77 -10.38
N SER A 19 7.73 29.03 -11.32
CA SER A 19 6.73 28.02 -11.01
C SER A 19 7.43 26.99 -10.13
N SER A 20 7.11 26.99 -8.84
CA SER A 20 7.55 25.93 -7.93
C SER A 20 6.85 24.66 -8.38
N VAL A 21 7.54 23.86 -9.20
CA VAL A 21 7.12 22.50 -9.47
C VAL A 21 7.27 21.78 -8.13
N PHE A 22 6.16 21.59 -7.42
CA PHE A 22 6.10 20.62 -6.34
C PHE A 22 6.32 19.24 -6.98
N SER A 23 7.58 18.83 -7.06
CA SER A 23 7.92 17.42 -6.92
C SER A 23 7.40 17.02 -5.55
N GLN A 24 6.49 16.04 -5.49
CA GLN A 24 6.02 15.52 -4.21
C GLN A 24 7.10 14.61 -3.67
N GLN A 25 8.15 15.24 -3.16
CA GLN A 25 9.30 14.57 -2.58
C GLN A 25 8.90 14.02 -1.21
N ILE A 26 9.03 12.71 -1.03
CA ILE A 26 9.01 12.10 0.29
C ILE A 26 10.12 12.76 1.13
N GLY A 27 9.74 13.35 2.28
CA GLY A 27 10.66 14.09 3.17
C GLY A 27 11.82 13.25 3.66
N ALA A 28 12.98 13.85 3.97
CA ALA A 28 14.16 13.10 4.42
C ALA A 28 13.93 12.33 5.73
N ILE A 29 14.74 11.30 5.98
CA ILE A 29 14.77 10.63 7.28
C ILE A 29 15.47 11.52 8.32
N GLY A 30 15.12 11.35 9.59
CA GLY A 30 15.80 12.06 10.69
C GLY A 30 15.23 13.44 11.02
N ASP A 31 14.41 14.00 10.15
CA ASP A 31 13.68 15.24 10.41
C ASP A 31 12.46 14.96 11.29
N PHE A 32 12.29 15.68 12.39
CA PHE A 32 11.11 15.58 13.26
C PHE A 32 10.71 16.95 13.80
N THR A 33 9.44 17.08 14.15
CA THR A 33 8.91 18.27 14.82
C THR A 33 9.07 18.14 16.34
N GLN A 34 9.18 19.28 17.03
CA GLN A 34 9.22 19.28 18.49
C GLN A 34 7.98 18.60 19.12
N ALA A 35 6.81 18.72 18.49
CA ALA A 35 5.59 18.05 18.93
C ALA A 35 5.69 16.52 18.84
N GLU A 36 6.30 15.98 17.78
CA GLU A 36 6.56 14.54 17.64
C GLU A 36 7.60 14.05 18.65
N TRP A 37 8.61 14.88 18.96
CA TRP A 37 9.61 14.57 19.97
C TRP A 37 9.01 14.49 21.38
N ASP A 38 8.22 15.50 21.76
CA ASP A 38 7.63 15.62 23.08
C ASP A 38 6.39 14.74 23.28
N MET A 39 5.91 14.07 22.22
CA MET A 39 4.76 13.17 22.30
C MET A 39 5.03 11.99 23.25
N LYS A 40 4.22 11.91 24.31
CA LYS A 40 4.25 10.82 25.31
C LYS A 40 3.02 9.92 25.26
N VAL A 41 1.92 10.41 24.69
CA VAL A 41 0.62 9.71 24.62
C VAL A 41 -0.01 9.99 23.26
N CYS A 42 -0.63 8.98 22.66
CA CYS A 42 -1.46 9.14 21.46
C CYS A 42 -2.86 9.62 21.89
N SER A 43 -3.29 10.78 21.42
CA SER A 43 -4.54 11.41 21.88
C SER A 43 -5.82 10.68 21.48
N PHE A 44 -5.77 9.89 20.41
CA PHE A 44 -6.89 9.08 19.91
C PHE A 44 -6.78 7.60 20.27
N ASP A 45 -5.72 7.21 20.97
CA ASP A 45 -5.55 5.88 21.59
C ASP A 45 -4.55 5.99 22.78
N PRO A 46 -5.02 6.39 23.96
CA PRO A 46 -4.14 6.63 25.11
C PRO A 46 -3.38 5.38 25.59
N GLU A 47 -3.86 4.18 25.27
CA GLU A 47 -3.24 2.93 25.69
C GLU A 47 -2.13 2.44 24.76
N ALA A 48 -2.02 3.05 23.58
CA ALA A 48 -1.02 2.75 22.57
C ALA A 48 0.41 2.74 23.13
N ALA A 49 1.16 1.70 22.76
CA ALA A 49 2.55 1.53 23.15
C ALA A 49 3.52 2.22 22.19
N ALA A 50 3.08 2.42 20.95
CA ALA A 50 3.75 3.15 19.89
C ALA A 50 2.68 3.79 18.98
N VAL A 51 3.08 4.71 18.12
CA VAL A 51 2.20 5.37 17.16
C VAL A 51 2.97 5.67 15.88
N TYR A 52 2.42 5.29 14.73
CA TYR A 52 2.92 5.71 13.44
C TYR A 52 2.57 7.19 13.25
N LEU A 53 3.57 8.06 13.34
CA LEU A 53 3.44 9.49 13.09
C LEU A 53 3.16 9.75 11.60
N ASN A 54 3.82 8.98 10.73
CA ASN A 54 3.61 9.00 9.29
C ASN A 54 3.76 7.58 8.74
N TYR A 55 2.82 7.16 7.90
CA TYR A 55 2.91 5.97 7.06
C TYR A 55 2.60 6.39 5.63
N GLU A 56 3.62 6.72 4.86
CA GLU A 56 3.49 7.30 3.52
C GLU A 56 4.13 6.42 2.47
N ALA A 57 3.49 6.34 1.31
CA ALA A 57 4.11 5.78 0.12
C ALA A 57 3.79 6.59 -1.13
N VAL A 58 4.75 6.62 -2.05
CA VAL A 58 4.61 7.18 -3.39
C VAL A 58 4.92 6.08 -4.38
N THR A 59 3.93 5.71 -5.19
CA THR A 59 4.09 4.80 -6.33
C THR A 59 4.20 5.60 -7.61
N ASP A 60 5.23 5.27 -8.39
CA ASP A 60 5.51 5.77 -9.73
C ASP A 60 6.06 4.64 -10.61
N TYR A 61 6.64 4.99 -11.75
CA TYR A 61 7.22 4.05 -12.68
C TYR A 61 8.45 4.56 -13.39
N ASP A 62 9.27 3.62 -13.84
CA ASP A 62 10.43 3.90 -14.66
C ASP A 62 10.17 3.69 -16.16
N GLU A 63 11.20 3.93 -16.96
CA GLU A 63 11.16 3.80 -18.42
C GLU A 63 10.87 2.36 -18.88
N GLU A 64 11.16 1.36 -18.04
CA GLU A 64 10.82 -0.04 -18.28
C GLU A 64 9.40 -0.42 -17.81
N TYR A 65 8.60 0.55 -17.37
CA TYR A 65 7.24 0.37 -16.84
C TYR A 65 7.17 -0.51 -15.59
N ARG A 66 8.29 -0.65 -14.87
CA ARG A 66 8.28 -1.29 -13.55
C ARG A 66 7.60 -0.34 -12.58
N MET A 67 6.87 -0.91 -11.63
CA MET A 67 6.19 -0.13 -10.60
C MET A 67 7.15 0.11 -9.45
N ILE A 68 7.46 1.36 -9.17
CA ILE A 68 8.41 1.79 -8.14
C ILE A 68 7.63 2.43 -7.00
N THR A 69 7.66 1.83 -5.82
CA THR A 69 6.99 2.36 -4.63
C THR A 69 8.02 2.72 -3.57
N THR A 70 8.16 4.01 -3.28
CA THR A 70 8.99 4.49 -2.19
C THR A 70 8.12 4.62 -0.94
N TYR A 71 8.52 3.95 0.13
CA TYR A 71 7.87 4.03 1.44
C TYR A 71 8.66 4.96 2.36
N HIS A 72 7.95 5.68 3.23
CA HIS A 72 8.51 6.45 4.32
C HIS A 72 7.64 6.29 5.56
N VAL A 73 8.26 5.74 6.59
CA VAL A 73 7.57 5.33 7.81
C VAL A 73 8.26 5.98 8.99
N ARG A 74 7.46 6.62 9.83
CA ARG A 74 7.89 7.20 11.10
C ARG A 74 7.05 6.64 12.23
N LEU A 75 7.70 5.95 13.16
CA LEU A 75 7.10 5.29 14.31
C LEU A 75 7.67 5.90 15.60
N LYS A 76 6.81 6.39 16.48
CA LYS A 76 7.19 6.82 17.84
C LYS A 76 6.93 5.70 18.82
N ILE A 77 7.95 5.32 19.59
CA ILE A 77 7.82 4.40 20.72
C ILE A 77 7.41 5.21 21.96
N LEU A 78 6.27 4.88 22.56
CA LEU A 78 5.71 5.59 23.72
C LEU A 78 5.99 4.84 25.04
N LYS A 79 6.01 3.50 25.00
CA LYS A 79 6.14 2.62 26.17
C LYS A 79 7.16 1.51 25.89
N ASP A 80 7.84 1.03 26.93
CA ASP A 80 8.88 -0.01 26.81
C ASP A 80 8.36 -1.33 26.19
N LYS A 81 7.07 -1.63 26.37
CA LYS A 81 6.44 -2.83 25.79
C LYS A 81 6.43 -2.86 24.24
N ALA A 82 6.75 -1.74 23.57
CA ALA A 82 6.86 -1.66 22.12
C ALA A 82 8.32 -1.51 21.61
N ILE A 83 9.33 -1.77 22.45
CA ILE A 83 10.74 -1.71 22.00
C ILE A 83 10.99 -2.68 20.83
N SER A 84 10.33 -3.83 20.80
CA SER A 84 10.43 -4.81 19.70
C SER A 84 9.91 -4.28 18.36
N ALA A 85 9.15 -3.19 18.34
CA ALA A 85 8.78 -2.51 17.09
C ALA A 85 10.01 -1.87 16.40
N GLY A 86 11.16 -1.86 17.07
CA GLY A 86 12.48 -1.58 16.49
C GLY A 86 13.03 -2.68 15.58
N ASP A 87 12.45 -3.86 15.58
CA ASP A 87 12.79 -4.96 14.66
C ASP A 87 11.77 -4.97 13.52
N VAL A 88 11.99 -4.13 12.51
CA VAL A 88 11.06 -3.97 11.38
C VAL A 88 11.21 -5.13 10.40
N ILE A 89 10.07 -5.67 9.96
CA ILE A 89 9.98 -6.76 8.98
C ILE A 89 9.25 -6.24 7.74
N ILE A 90 9.89 -6.33 6.57
CA ILE A 90 9.32 -5.94 5.29
C ILE A 90 9.19 -7.19 4.41
N PRO A 91 8.01 -7.82 4.33
CA PRO A 91 7.78 -8.94 3.42
C PRO A 91 7.70 -8.46 1.97
N PHE A 92 8.18 -9.28 1.04
CA PHE A 92 8.09 -9.02 -0.40
C PHE A 92 8.01 -10.33 -1.21
N TYR A 93 7.36 -10.28 -2.37
CA TYR A 93 7.18 -11.44 -3.24
C TYR A 93 8.35 -11.58 -4.22
N HIS A 94 9.32 -12.42 -3.86
CA HIS A 94 10.59 -12.56 -4.59
C HIS A 94 10.54 -13.54 -5.76
N LYS A 95 9.51 -14.39 -5.86
CA LYS A 95 9.45 -15.44 -6.89
C LYS A 95 9.56 -14.81 -8.28
N ASP A 96 10.35 -15.47 -9.13
CA ASP A 96 10.64 -15.03 -10.49
C ASP A 96 11.15 -13.57 -10.54
N ASP A 97 11.90 -13.13 -9.53
CA ASP A 97 12.39 -11.75 -9.33
C ASP A 97 11.30 -10.68 -9.45
N PHE A 98 10.06 -11.02 -9.09
CA PHE A 98 8.91 -10.14 -9.31
C PHE A 98 9.00 -8.82 -8.54
N GLU A 99 9.43 -8.88 -7.28
CA GLU A 99 9.62 -7.72 -6.41
C GLU A 99 11.02 -7.72 -5.81
N ILE A 100 11.66 -6.54 -5.77
CA ILE A 100 12.95 -6.32 -5.13
C ILE A 100 12.83 -5.12 -4.18
N ILE A 101 13.38 -5.26 -2.98
CA ILE A 101 13.49 -4.16 -2.00
C ILE A 101 14.90 -3.58 -2.05
N THR A 102 15.00 -2.27 -2.21
CA THR A 102 16.28 -1.52 -2.31
C THR A 102 16.18 -0.17 -1.58
N GLY A 103 17.27 0.62 -1.61
CA GLY A 103 17.27 2.00 -1.12
C GLY A 103 16.89 2.12 0.35
N ILE A 104 17.27 1.11 1.16
CA ILE A 104 16.92 1.08 2.57
C ILE A 104 17.81 2.07 3.33
N GLU A 105 17.16 3.05 3.96
CA GLU A 105 17.79 4.03 4.83
C GLU A 105 16.96 4.13 6.11
N GLY A 106 17.63 4.29 7.26
CA GLY A 106 16.92 4.35 8.53
C GLY A 106 17.73 4.99 9.64
N VAL A 107 17.02 5.64 10.56
CA VAL A 107 17.57 6.24 11.77
C VAL A 107 16.64 5.98 12.94
N SER A 108 17.21 5.70 14.11
CA SER A 108 16.51 5.82 15.39
C SER A 108 16.99 7.07 16.11
N ILE A 109 16.04 7.90 16.50
CA ILE A 109 16.24 9.15 17.22
C ILE A 109 15.84 8.88 18.66
N SER A 110 16.82 8.62 19.51
CA SER A 110 16.62 8.21 20.91
C SER A 110 17.07 9.31 21.87
N PRO A 111 16.48 9.46 23.06
CA PRO A 111 16.99 10.42 24.04
C PRO A 111 18.39 9.98 24.52
N ASP A 112 19.34 10.90 24.59
CA ASP A 112 20.65 10.65 25.20
C ASP A 112 20.55 10.59 26.74
N GLY A 113 21.69 10.54 27.44
CA GLY A 113 21.73 10.54 28.91
C GLY A 113 21.18 11.83 29.55
N SER A 114 21.05 12.92 28.78
CA SER A 114 20.51 14.22 29.20
C SER A 114 19.08 14.46 28.70
N GLY A 115 18.50 13.52 27.94
CA GLY A 115 17.17 13.65 27.33
C GLY A 115 17.15 14.38 25.98
N ASN A 116 18.31 14.74 25.41
CA ASN A 116 18.38 15.38 24.10
C ASN A 116 18.28 14.33 22.96
N PRO A 117 17.81 14.72 21.76
CA PRO A 117 17.78 13.81 20.61
C PRO A 117 19.18 13.38 20.17
N GLN A 118 19.40 12.06 20.12
CA GLN A 118 20.58 11.45 19.51
C GLN A 118 20.15 10.61 18.30
N LEU A 119 20.74 10.90 17.14
CA LEU A 119 20.50 10.14 15.90
C LEU A 119 21.45 8.93 15.85
N ASN A 120 20.88 7.75 15.64
CA ASN A 120 21.60 6.51 15.46
C ASN A 120 21.19 5.90 14.11
N LEU A 121 22.07 6.03 13.11
CA LEU A 121 21.84 5.43 11.80
C LEU A 121 21.85 3.91 11.91
N ILE A 122 20.99 3.24 11.13
CA ILE A 122 21.02 1.78 11.03
C ILE A 122 22.33 1.31 10.41
N ASP A 123 22.98 0.31 11.03
CA ASP A 123 24.14 -0.33 10.43
C ASP A 123 23.70 -1.26 9.29
N LYS A 124 24.42 -1.27 8.17
CA LYS A 124 24.17 -2.20 7.06
C LYS A 124 24.15 -3.66 7.50
N LYS A 125 24.90 -4.05 8.53
CA LYS A 125 24.90 -5.41 9.10
C LYS A 125 23.60 -5.76 9.82
N SER A 126 22.85 -4.75 10.25
CA SER A 126 21.54 -4.91 10.90
C SER A 126 20.39 -4.96 9.88
N ILE A 127 20.72 -4.95 8.59
CA ILE A 127 19.80 -5.10 7.47
C ILE A 127 20.12 -6.42 6.78
N TYR A 128 19.18 -7.36 6.79
CA TYR A 128 19.40 -8.65 6.15
C TYR A 128 18.12 -9.25 5.57
N THR A 129 18.30 -10.01 4.50
CA THR A 129 17.20 -10.73 3.84
C THR A 129 17.10 -12.14 4.40
N GLN A 130 15.88 -12.57 4.71
CA GLN A 130 15.56 -13.94 5.10
C GLN A 130 14.56 -14.52 4.09
N LYS A 131 14.89 -15.70 3.53
CA LYS A 131 13.96 -16.45 2.70
C LYS A 131 12.95 -17.15 3.61
N GLU A 132 11.66 -16.91 3.37
CA GLU A 132 10.58 -17.54 4.17
C GLU A 132 10.06 -18.81 3.48
N ASN A 133 9.83 -18.74 2.16
CA ASN A 133 9.41 -19.88 1.34
C ASN A 133 9.80 -19.66 -0.13
N GLU A 134 9.22 -20.40 -1.07
CA GLU A 134 9.49 -20.23 -2.51
C GLU A 134 8.88 -18.97 -3.13
N LEU A 135 7.89 -18.36 -2.46
CA LEU A 135 7.14 -17.20 -2.93
C LEU A 135 7.64 -15.90 -2.30
N TYR A 136 7.91 -15.93 -1.00
CA TYR A 136 8.14 -14.75 -0.17
C TYR A 136 9.50 -14.79 0.52
N SER A 137 10.06 -13.58 0.65
CA SER A 137 11.21 -13.28 1.51
C SER A 137 10.86 -12.09 2.39
N THR A 138 11.62 -11.88 3.46
CA THR A 138 11.52 -10.70 4.33
C THR A 138 12.85 -9.97 4.37
N ILE A 139 12.82 -8.64 4.39
CA ILE A 139 13.93 -7.82 4.86
C ILE A 139 13.71 -7.54 6.34
N ARG A 140 14.73 -7.76 7.16
CA ARG A 140 14.73 -7.43 8.59
C ARG A 140 15.66 -6.25 8.85
N LEU A 141 15.17 -5.28 9.62
CA LEU A 141 15.90 -4.09 10.05
C LEU A 141 15.89 -4.05 11.58
N ALA A 142 17.06 -4.12 12.20
CA ALA A 142 17.19 -3.96 13.64
C ALA A 142 17.70 -2.54 13.95
N PHE A 143 16.83 -1.68 14.48
CA PHE A 143 17.19 -0.32 14.85
C PHE A 143 17.94 -0.28 16.19
N PRO A 144 19.07 0.46 16.29
CA PRO A 144 19.81 0.57 17.53
C PRO A 144 19.11 1.50 18.53
N ALA A 145 19.47 1.41 19.82
CA ALA A 145 19.07 2.37 20.86
C ALA A 145 17.55 2.64 20.98
N VAL A 146 16.73 1.64 20.68
CA VAL A 146 15.26 1.76 20.79
C VAL A 146 14.84 1.66 22.26
N LYS A 147 14.11 2.67 22.72
CA LYS A 147 13.54 2.80 24.06
C LYS A 147 12.29 3.70 24.03
N ALA A 148 11.55 3.81 25.13
CA ALA A 148 10.46 4.78 25.21
C ALA A 148 10.97 6.20 24.87
N GLY A 149 10.21 6.92 24.04
CA GLY A 149 10.58 8.22 23.49
C GLY A 149 11.33 8.17 22.16
N THR A 150 11.82 6.99 21.72
CA THR A 150 12.52 6.88 20.43
C THR A 150 11.58 7.11 19.25
N ILE A 151 12.04 7.85 18.24
CA ILE A 151 11.42 7.91 16.90
C ILE A 151 12.25 7.03 15.96
N ILE A 152 11.61 6.08 15.32
CA ILE A 152 12.18 5.27 14.23
C ILE A 152 11.69 5.91 12.93
N ASP A 153 12.61 6.27 12.04
CA ASP A 153 12.31 6.91 10.76
C ASP A 153 13.10 6.21 9.66
N TYR A 154 12.39 5.63 8.68
CA TYR A 154 13.02 4.83 7.64
C TYR A 154 12.31 4.89 6.31
N LYS A 155 13.08 4.59 5.26
CA LYS A 155 12.64 4.51 3.88
C LYS A 155 13.15 3.25 3.22
N PHE A 156 12.42 2.82 2.21
CA PHE A 156 12.85 1.79 1.29
C PHE A 156 12.07 1.92 -0.01
N VAL A 157 12.59 1.29 -1.06
CA VAL A 157 11.97 1.26 -2.39
C VAL A 157 11.60 -0.19 -2.71
N SER A 158 10.33 -0.44 -2.97
CA SER A 158 9.84 -1.67 -3.60
C SER A 158 9.74 -1.46 -5.11
N THR A 159 10.40 -2.32 -5.87
CA THR A 159 10.34 -2.32 -7.34
C THR A 159 9.69 -3.62 -7.80
N LYS A 160 8.49 -3.52 -8.39
CA LYS A 160 7.78 -4.65 -8.99
C LYS A 160 7.92 -4.66 -10.51
N LYS A 161 8.06 -5.84 -11.12
CA LYS A 161 8.29 -6.01 -12.57
C LYS A 161 7.25 -5.33 -13.47
N HIS A 162 6.03 -5.13 -13.01
CA HIS A 162 4.97 -4.45 -13.76
C HIS A 162 3.82 -3.97 -12.87
N TYR A 163 3.01 -3.04 -13.38
CA TYR A 163 1.82 -2.47 -12.73
C TYR A 163 0.72 -3.46 -12.34
N GLY A 164 0.70 -4.67 -12.91
CA GLY A 164 -0.19 -5.74 -12.44
C GLY A 164 0.02 -6.12 -10.98
N GLY A 165 1.14 -5.71 -10.35
CA GLY A 165 1.40 -5.87 -8.93
C GLY A 165 0.88 -4.74 -8.04
N LEU A 166 0.08 -3.80 -8.56
CA LEU A 166 -0.55 -2.75 -7.76
C LEU A 166 -1.45 -3.39 -6.69
N GLU A 167 -1.10 -3.14 -5.44
CA GLU A 167 -1.82 -3.67 -4.28
C GLU A 167 -2.76 -2.63 -3.69
N ASN A 168 -3.74 -3.12 -2.94
CA ASN A 168 -4.60 -2.27 -2.13
C ASN A 168 -3.77 -1.53 -1.08
N TRP A 169 -4.03 -0.23 -0.91
CA TRP A 169 -3.39 0.54 0.15
C TRP A 169 -4.17 0.39 1.45
N VAL A 170 -3.56 -0.23 2.47
CA VAL A 170 -4.13 -0.33 3.82
C VAL A 170 -3.62 0.85 4.65
N PHE A 171 -4.54 1.67 5.18
CA PHE A 171 -4.15 2.86 5.93
C PHE A 171 -3.75 2.57 7.39
N GLN A 172 -4.19 1.43 7.92
CA GLN A 172 -3.93 1.01 9.31
C GLN A 172 -2.69 0.14 9.41
N GLN A 173 -2.09 0.13 10.60
CA GLN A 173 -0.97 -0.73 10.99
C GLN A 173 -1.27 -1.34 12.36
N GLU A 174 -0.36 -2.16 12.89
CA GLU A 174 -0.50 -2.77 14.22
C GLU A 174 -0.71 -1.73 15.35
N TYR A 175 -0.01 -0.59 15.26
CA TYR A 175 -0.17 0.55 16.14
C TYR A 175 -1.01 1.65 15.48
N PRO A 176 -1.60 2.56 16.27
CA PRO A 176 -2.36 3.68 15.74
C PRO A 176 -1.55 4.52 14.75
N VAL A 177 -2.22 5.05 13.74
CA VAL A 177 -1.60 5.80 12.64
C VAL A 177 -2.14 7.23 12.64
N ALA A 178 -1.31 8.19 13.03
CA ALA A 178 -1.67 9.60 13.05
C ALA A 178 -1.94 10.14 11.63
N ARG A 179 -1.12 9.71 10.66
CA ARG A 179 -1.28 10.03 9.25
C ARG A 179 -0.84 8.86 8.37
N SER A 180 -1.75 8.39 7.52
CA SER A 180 -1.44 7.48 6.42
C SER A 180 -1.75 8.15 5.10
N LYS A 181 -0.79 8.13 4.17
CA LYS A 181 -0.92 8.80 2.88
C LYS A 181 -0.35 7.95 1.75
N TYR A 182 -1.09 7.82 0.68
CA TYR A 182 -0.65 7.15 -0.52
C TYR A 182 -0.78 8.07 -1.72
N TYR A 183 0.29 8.21 -2.49
CA TYR A 183 0.27 8.91 -3.77
C TYR A 183 0.58 7.93 -4.87
N LEU A 184 -0.34 7.76 -5.81
CA LEU A 184 -0.23 6.81 -6.91
C LEU A 184 -0.19 7.57 -8.23
N VAL A 185 0.91 7.44 -8.96
CA VAL A 185 1.00 7.80 -10.38
C VAL A 185 0.59 6.58 -11.20
N ILE A 186 -0.46 6.74 -12.00
CA ILE A 186 -0.99 5.69 -12.86
C ILE A 186 -0.26 5.74 -14.19
N LEU A 187 0.26 4.59 -14.61
CA LEU A 187 0.89 4.44 -15.91
C LEU A 187 -0.08 4.80 -17.05
N THR A 188 0.41 5.59 -18.01
CA THR A 188 -0.35 6.00 -19.20
C THR A 188 -0.99 4.82 -19.92
N ASN A 189 -2.22 5.01 -20.40
CA ASN A 189 -3.04 4.02 -21.11
C ASN A 189 -3.47 2.81 -20.26
N ILE A 190 -3.34 2.89 -18.93
CA ILE A 190 -3.94 1.93 -18.00
C ILE A 190 -5.05 2.64 -17.23
N GLU A 191 -6.18 1.97 -17.04
CA GLU A 191 -7.30 2.48 -16.26
C GLU A 191 -7.52 1.58 -15.04
N PHE A 192 -7.60 2.19 -13.86
CA PHE A 192 -8.01 1.52 -12.63
C PHE A 192 -9.28 2.14 -12.07
N SER A 193 -10.21 1.30 -11.64
CA SER A 193 -11.28 1.70 -10.74
C SER A 193 -10.80 1.53 -9.30
N TYR A 194 -11.25 2.40 -8.40
CA TYR A 194 -10.95 2.27 -6.98
C TYR A 194 -12.19 2.43 -6.10
N SER A 195 -12.15 1.80 -4.93
CA SER A 195 -13.14 1.97 -3.88
C SER A 195 -12.46 2.17 -2.53
N VAL A 196 -12.95 3.10 -1.73
CA VAL A 196 -12.44 3.34 -0.37
C VAL A 196 -13.31 2.59 0.62
N MET A 197 -12.74 1.56 1.24
CA MET A 197 -13.35 0.82 2.34
C MET A 197 -12.97 1.50 3.65
N LYS A 198 -13.95 2.01 4.39
CA LYS A 198 -13.74 2.62 5.70
C LYS A 198 -15.00 2.58 6.53
N GLN A 199 -14.86 2.64 7.85
CA GLN A 199 -16.02 2.87 8.70
C GLN A 199 -16.55 4.31 8.51
N PRO A 200 -17.86 4.56 8.69
CA PRO A 200 -18.49 5.85 8.37
C PRO A 200 -17.87 7.07 9.09
N GLN A 201 -17.43 6.89 10.34
CA GLN A 201 -16.89 7.97 11.18
C GLN A 201 -15.52 8.47 10.74
N TYR A 202 -14.75 7.67 9.98
CA TYR A 202 -13.47 8.10 9.45
C TYR A 202 -13.64 8.80 8.11
N LYS A 203 -12.79 9.79 7.84
CA LYS A 203 -12.75 10.50 6.56
C LYS A 203 -11.52 10.08 5.79
N ALA A 204 -11.69 9.88 4.49
CA ALA A 204 -10.59 9.73 3.54
C ALA A 204 -10.58 10.96 2.64
N ASP A 205 -9.45 11.67 2.60
CA ASP A 205 -9.20 12.76 1.68
C ASP A 205 -8.66 12.16 0.39
N VAL A 206 -9.35 12.39 -0.73
CA VAL A 206 -8.99 11.88 -2.05
C VAL A 206 -8.82 13.06 -2.98
N LYS A 207 -7.63 13.22 -3.56
CA LYS A 207 -7.32 14.31 -4.49
C LYS A 207 -6.75 13.75 -5.77
N THR A 208 -7.29 14.19 -6.90
CA THR A 208 -6.82 13.82 -8.23
C THR A 208 -5.92 14.91 -8.80
N PHE A 209 -4.89 14.51 -9.52
CA PHE A 209 -3.95 15.37 -10.23
C PHE A 209 -3.90 14.96 -11.71
N PRO A 210 -4.88 15.39 -12.53
CA PRO A 210 -5.02 14.93 -13.91
C PRO A 210 -3.76 15.20 -14.76
N GLU A 211 -3.14 16.37 -14.60
CA GLU A 211 -1.90 16.76 -15.29
C GLU A 211 -0.71 15.83 -15.01
N LYS A 212 -0.76 15.09 -13.91
CA LYS A 212 0.28 14.13 -13.50
C LYS A 212 -0.17 12.67 -13.63
N GLY A 213 -1.39 12.41 -14.10
CA GLY A 213 -1.97 11.06 -14.10
C GLY A 213 -2.02 10.43 -12.70
N ALA A 214 -2.18 11.25 -11.65
CA ALA A 214 -1.97 10.79 -10.28
C ALA A 214 -3.17 11.01 -9.36
N ILE A 215 -3.21 10.26 -8.27
CA ILE A 215 -4.23 10.35 -7.22
C ILE A 215 -3.56 10.21 -5.85
N SER A 216 -3.99 11.03 -4.89
CA SER A 216 -3.58 10.91 -3.50
C SER A 216 -4.74 10.50 -2.62
N PHE A 217 -4.46 9.60 -1.68
CA PHE A 217 -5.37 9.17 -0.63
C PHE A 217 -4.73 9.46 0.72
N GLU A 218 -5.47 10.09 1.64
CA GLU A 218 -4.98 10.38 2.98
C GLU A 218 -6.05 10.11 4.03
N MET A 219 -5.65 9.46 5.13
CA MET A 219 -6.47 9.27 6.33
C MET A 219 -5.65 9.64 7.57
N LYS A 220 -6.34 10.10 8.62
CA LYS A 220 -5.71 10.57 9.87
C LYS A 220 -6.36 9.94 11.09
N ASN A 221 -5.57 9.87 12.17
CA ASN A 221 -5.99 9.41 13.50
C ASN A 221 -6.71 8.05 13.46
N LEU A 222 -6.07 7.07 12.83
CA LEU A 222 -6.60 5.72 12.68
C LEU A 222 -6.20 4.84 13.86
N PRO A 223 -7.10 3.99 14.37
CA PRO A 223 -6.75 3.06 15.43
C PRO A 223 -5.78 2.00 14.91
N GLY A 224 -4.96 1.48 15.81
CA GLY A 224 -4.14 0.31 15.53
C GLY A 224 -5.04 -0.89 15.24
N PHE A 225 -4.51 -1.85 14.51
CA PHE A 225 -5.22 -3.07 14.13
C PHE A 225 -4.39 -4.29 14.49
N LEU A 226 -4.79 -4.96 15.57
CA LEU A 226 -4.24 -6.24 16.00
C LEU A 226 -5.20 -7.35 15.61
N ASP A 227 -4.64 -8.51 15.26
CA ASP A 227 -5.46 -9.67 14.97
C ASP A 227 -5.98 -10.26 16.29
N GLU A 228 -7.29 -10.48 16.38
CA GLU A 228 -7.96 -11.03 17.56
C GLU A 228 -8.25 -12.53 17.39
N ALA A 229 -8.24 -13.27 18.49
CA ALA A 229 -8.64 -14.67 18.45
C ALA A 229 -10.09 -14.79 17.94
N TYR A 230 -10.30 -15.68 16.97
CA TYR A 230 -11.61 -15.93 16.33
C TYR A 230 -12.17 -14.76 15.50
N MET A 231 -11.37 -13.75 15.14
CA MET A 231 -11.81 -12.75 14.18
C MET A 231 -12.10 -13.37 12.80
N ASP A 232 -13.06 -12.82 12.08
CA ASP A 232 -13.26 -13.15 10.65
C ASP A 232 -12.08 -12.67 9.80
N ALA A 233 -12.21 -12.68 8.48
CA ALA A 233 -11.16 -12.23 7.60
C ALA A 233 -10.75 -10.78 7.94
N ARG A 234 -9.51 -10.61 8.39
CA ARG A 234 -8.83 -9.33 8.69
C ARG A 234 -9.15 -8.22 7.69
N LYS A 235 -9.21 -8.58 6.41
CA LYS A 235 -9.49 -7.69 5.29
C LYS A 235 -10.85 -6.96 5.45
N ASP A 236 -11.84 -7.52 6.12
CA ASP A 236 -13.18 -6.92 6.14
C ASP A 236 -13.28 -5.73 7.12
N TYR A 237 -12.32 -5.62 8.04
CA TYR A 237 -12.28 -4.57 9.06
C TYR A 237 -11.29 -3.44 8.74
N LEU A 238 -10.37 -3.65 7.80
CA LEU A 238 -9.31 -2.69 7.48
C LEU A 238 -9.80 -1.51 6.64
N HIS A 239 -9.43 -0.31 7.06
CA HIS A 239 -9.52 0.87 6.20
C HIS A 239 -8.52 0.76 5.05
N ARG A 240 -9.01 0.76 3.82
CA ARG A 240 -8.17 0.61 2.63
C ARG A 240 -8.75 1.27 1.38
N VAL A 241 -7.88 1.47 0.40
CA VAL A 241 -8.29 1.69 -0.99
C VAL A 241 -8.12 0.38 -1.75
N ASN A 242 -9.19 -0.12 -2.35
CA ASN A 242 -9.10 -1.21 -3.31
C ASN A 242 -8.82 -0.64 -4.69
N PHE A 243 -7.88 -1.24 -5.41
CA PHE A 243 -7.66 -0.97 -6.83
C PHE A 243 -8.08 -2.19 -7.64
N GLN A 244 -8.75 -1.94 -8.75
CA GLN A 244 -9.13 -2.95 -9.73
C GLN A 244 -8.73 -2.47 -11.11
N LEU A 245 -7.97 -3.31 -11.84
CA LEU A 245 -7.64 -3.02 -13.23
C LEU A 245 -8.91 -3.04 -14.07
N SER A 246 -9.19 -1.93 -14.74
CA SER A 246 -10.39 -1.76 -15.59
C SER A 246 -10.03 -1.87 -17.05
N ARG A 247 -8.84 -1.37 -17.44
CA ARG A 247 -8.30 -1.49 -18.80
C ARG A 247 -6.78 -1.61 -18.78
N ASP A 248 -6.22 -2.55 -19.52
CA ASP A 248 -4.77 -2.63 -19.72
C ASP A 248 -4.26 -1.71 -20.83
N ARG A 249 -2.93 -1.66 -20.95
CA ARG A 249 -2.22 -0.86 -21.94
C ARG A 249 -2.53 -1.23 -23.40
N ASN A 250 -2.96 -2.47 -23.65
CA ASN A 250 -3.36 -2.93 -24.99
C ASN A 250 -4.81 -2.55 -25.30
N GLY A 251 -5.50 -1.88 -24.38
CA GLY A 251 -6.87 -1.45 -24.52
C GLY A 251 -7.89 -2.53 -24.14
N LYS A 252 -7.45 -3.71 -23.67
CA LYS A 252 -8.37 -4.76 -23.21
C LYS A 252 -9.04 -4.29 -21.93
N LYS A 253 -10.37 -4.32 -21.92
CA LYS A 253 -11.19 -4.01 -20.76
C LYS A 253 -11.40 -5.27 -19.92
N TYR A 254 -11.24 -5.13 -18.61
CA TYR A 254 -11.45 -6.19 -17.61
C TYR A 254 -12.69 -5.90 -16.74
N MET A 255 -13.00 -4.63 -16.48
CA MET A 255 -14.27 -4.25 -15.85
C MET A 255 -15.26 -3.84 -16.93
N GLN A 256 -16.22 -4.73 -17.20
CA GLN A 256 -17.39 -4.47 -18.05
C GLN A 256 -18.65 -4.50 -17.16
N ASP A 257 -19.74 -5.11 -17.62
CA ASP A 257 -20.93 -5.35 -16.82
C ASP A 257 -21.01 -6.81 -16.33
N TRP A 258 -21.99 -7.10 -15.48
CA TRP A 258 -22.22 -8.43 -14.93
C TRP A 258 -22.53 -9.48 -16.00
N ASP A 259 -23.14 -9.08 -17.12
CA ASP A 259 -23.48 -10.00 -18.21
C ASP A 259 -22.22 -10.46 -18.94
N HIS A 260 -21.27 -9.55 -19.21
CA HIS A 260 -19.97 -9.89 -19.78
C HIS A 260 -19.16 -10.77 -18.83
N LEU A 261 -19.14 -10.45 -17.53
CA LEU A 261 -18.45 -11.29 -16.54
C LEU A 261 -19.04 -12.71 -16.51
N ALA A 262 -20.37 -12.83 -16.52
CA ALA A 262 -21.03 -14.13 -16.55
C ALA A 262 -20.69 -14.93 -17.82
N GLN A 263 -20.60 -14.26 -18.98
CA GLN A 263 -20.17 -14.88 -20.23
C GLN A 263 -18.71 -15.34 -20.18
N GLU A 264 -17.80 -14.55 -19.60
CA GLU A 264 -16.41 -14.95 -19.42
C GLU A 264 -16.30 -16.19 -18.51
N PHE A 265 -17.01 -16.20 -17.37
CA PHE A 265 -17.07 -17.37 -16.49
C PHE A 265 -17.68 -18.59 -17.17
N TRP A 266 -18.73 -18.40 -17.99
CA TRP A 266 -19.34 -19.51 -18.75
C TRP A 266 -18.37 -20.10 -19.79
N ALA A 267 -17.55 -19.25 -20.42
CA ALA A 267 -16.58 -19.67 -21.41
C ALA A 267 -15.26 -20.21 -20.82
N ASP A 268 -15.03 -20.00 -19.52
CA ASP A 268 -13.83 -20.45 -18.83
C ASP A 268 -13.75 -21.98 -18.79
N ARG A 269 -12.57 -22.52 -19.12
CA ARG A 269 -12.34 -23.96 -19.21
C ARG A 269 -12.47 -24.65 -17.86
N ASP A 270 -12.05 -23.98 -16.80
CA ASP A 270 -11.96 -24.53 -15.45
C ASP A 270 -13.20 -24.17 -14.60
N PHE A 271 -14.15 -23.42 -15.17
CA PHE A 271 -15.43 -23.11 -14.53
C PHE A 271 -16.64 -23.47 -15.41
N GLY A 272 -17.07 -22.58 -16.31
CA GLY A 272 -18.34 -22.75 -17.02
C GLY A 272 -18.35 -23.93 -17.98
N LYS A 273 -17.25 -24.13 -18.72
CA LYS A 273 -17.15 -25.28 -19.63
C LYS A 273 -17.11 -26.62 -18.92
N GLN A 274 -16.71 -26.68 -17.65
CA GLN A 274 -16.81 -27.93 -16.87
C GLN A 274 -18.25 -28.43 -16.76
N LEU A 275 -19.26 -27.55 -16.88
CA LEU A 275 -20.67 -27.95 -16.90
C LEU A 275 -21.08 -28.65 -18.20
N GLU A 276 -20.34 -28.42 -19.29
CA GLU A 276 -20.58 -29.04 -20.59
C GLU A 276 -19.77 -30.34 -20.78
N GLU A 277 -18.71 -30.52 -19.97
CA GLU A 277 -17.86 -31.69 -20.00
C GLU A 277 -18.60 -32.95 -19.52
N LYS A 278 -18.43 -34.05 -20.26
CA LYS A 278 -18.98 -35.35 -19.86
C LYS A 278 -17.98 -36.05 -18.98
N ILE A 279 -18.32 -36.20 -17.71
CA ILE A 279 -17.49 -36.97 -16.76
C ILE A 279 -17.56 -38.46 -17.15
N PRO A 280 -16.39 -39.11 -17.43
CA PRO A 280 -16.33 -40.53 -17.73
C PRO A 280 -16.93 -41.38 -16.61
N ASP A 281 -17.42 -42.58 -16.94
CA ASP A 281 -17.86 -43.60 -15.98
C ASP A 281 -19.03 -43.24 -15.04
N THR A 282 -19.79 -42.17 -15.34
CA THR A 282 -20.95 -41.73 -14.55
C THR A 282 -22.27 -42.44 -14.88
N ARG A 283 -22.27 -43.39 -15.83
CA ARG A 283 -23.51 -44.00 -16.37
C ARG A 283 -24.35 -44.74 -15.31
N SER A 284 -23.69 -45.52 -14.45
CA SER A 284 -24.37 -46.25 -13.35
C SER A 284 -24.98 -45.28 -12.35
N PHE A 285 -24.24 -44.25 -11.97
CA PHE A 285 -24.69 -43.23 -11.03
C PHE A 285 -25.87 -42.40 -11.57
N ILE A 286 -25.84 -42.00 -12.84
CA ILE A 286 -26.96 -41.28 -13.48
C ILE A 286 -28.23 -42.16 -13.52
N LEU A 287 -28.11 -43.47 -13.73
CA LEU A 287 -29.24 -44.39 -13.70
C LEU A 287 -29.85 -44.51 -12.30
N GLU A 288 -29.05 -44.43 -11.25
CA GLU A 288 -29.53 -44.40 -9.87
C GLU A 288 -30.20 -43.06 -9.54
N LEU A 289 -29.59 -41.94 -9.92
CA LEU A 289 -30.16 -40.60 -9.78
C LEU A 289 -31.53 -40.46 -10.45
N ASN A 290 -31.75 -41.13 -11.58
CA ASN A 290 -33.03 -41.07 -12.30
C ASN A 290 -34.17 -41.83 -11.60
N LYS A 291 -33.88 -42.65 -10.58
CA LYS A 291 -34.89 -43.31 -9.74
C LYS A 291 -35.47 -42.37 -8.68
N GLU A 292 -34.74 -41.31 -8.33
CA GLU A 292 -35.19 -40.30 -7.38
C GLU A 292 -36.25 -39.38 -8.02
N SER A 293 -37.38 -39.18 -7.33
CA SER A 293 -38.49 -38.37 -7.84
C SER A 293 -38.39 -36.88 -7.50
N SER A 294 -37.67 -36.53 -6.43
CA SER A 294 -37.54 -35.16 -5.94
C SER A 294 -36.22 -34.53 -6.39
N PRO A 295 -36.22 -33.27 -6.88
CA PRO A 295 -34.99 -32.52 -7.13
C PRO A 295 -34.05 -32.44 -5.91
N VAL A 296 -34.61 -32.39 -4.70
CA VAL A 296 -33.82 -32.35 -3.46
C VAL A 296 -33.11 -33.68 -3.21
N SER A 297 -33.80 -34.81 -3.39
CA SER A 297 -33.18 -36.13 -3.21
C SER A 297 -32.02 -36.34 -4.20
N LYS A 298 -32.20 -35.92 -5.46
CA LYS A 298 -31.12 -35.96 -6.47
C LYS A 298 -29.91 -35.13 -6.04
N MET A 299 -30.13 -33.93 -5.51
CA MET A 299 -29.06 -33.05 -5.01
C MET A 299 -28.28 -33.71 -3.87
N VAL A 300 -28.99 -34.33 -2.91
CA VAL A 300 -28.38 -35.03 -1.78
C VAL A 300 -27.56 -36.24 -2.25
N SER A 301 -28.08 -37.03 -3.19
CA SER A 301 -27.34 -38.16 -3.78
C SER A 301 -26.09 -37.72 -4.53
N ILE A 302 -26.12 -36.58 -5.24
CA ILE A 302 -24.93 -35.98 -5.87
C ILE A 302 -23.92 -35.56 -4.80
N TYR A 303 -24.36 -34.85 -3.76
CA TYR A 303 -23.47 -34.38 -2.70
C TYR A 303 -22.75 -35.52 -1.98
N HIS A 304 -23.42 -36.64 -1.71
CA HIS A 304 -22.80 -37.80 -1.06
C HIS A 304 -21.87 -38.62 -1.97
N HIS A 305 -21.91 -38.38 -3.28
CA HIS A 305 -21.08 -39.07 -4.25
C HIS A 305 -19.76 -38.32 -4.55
N LEU A 306 -19.73 -37.01 -4.31
CA LEU A 306 -18.55 -36.15 -4.42
C LEU A 306 -17.66 -36.24 -3.17
#